data_AF-A0A3E2TRX4-F1
#
_entry.id   AF-A0A3E2TRX4-F1
#
_cell.length_a   1.000
_cell.length_b   1.000
_cell.length_c   1.000
_cell.angle_alpha   90.00
_cell.angle_beta   90.00
_cell.angle_gamma   90.00
#
_symmetry.space_group_name_H-M   'P 1'
#
loop_
_entity.id
_entity.type
_entity.pdbx_description
1 polymer ?
#
loop_
_entity_poly.entity_id
_entity_poly.type
_entity_poly.pdbx_seq_one_letter_code
_entity_poly.pdbx_strand_id
1 'polypeptide(L)'
;MTLEEAKAIIDALVTLRNSAADEQALKASALYPKWKVGTDYQKDERVLYNNILYKVLTDHTSQADWTPDAAPSLFAKVLIPDKNVIPEWEQPESTNPYSKGNKVTHNGKTWRSTIDGNVWEPGVYGWEEITE
;
A
#
# COMPACT_ATOMS: atom_id res chain seq x y z
N MET A 1 -22.42 -16.46 17.21
CA MET A 1 -22.08 -15.59 16.08
C MET A 1 -22.46 -16.31 14.80
N THR A 2 -23.38 -15.74 14.04
CA THR A 2 -23.86 -16.26 12.76
C THR A 2 -22.95 -15.78 11.61
N LEU A 3 -23.08 -16.40 10.44
CA LEU A 3 -22.32 -16.01 9.24
C LEU A 3 -22.59 -14.54 8.85
N GLU A 4 -23.83 -14.08 9.06
CA GLU A 4 -24.25 -12.71 8.76
C GLU A 4 -23.69 -11.72 9.78
N GLU A 5 -23.64 -12.08 11.06
CA GLU A 5 -22.96 -11.26 12.09
C GLU A 5 -21.45 -11.16 11.81
N ALA A 6 -20.81 -12.23 11.35
CA ALA A 6 -19.39 -12.23 10.98
C ALA A 6 -19.12 -11.33 9.77
N LYS A 7 -19.97 -11.39 8.73
CA LYS A 7 -19.87 -10.51 7.55
C LYS A 7 -20.09 -9.05 7.93
N ALA A 8 -21.11 -8.74 8.73
CA ALA A 8 -21.37 -7.37 9.17
C ALA A 8 -20.19 -6.78 9.97
N ILE A 9 -19.52 -7.60 10.79
CA ILE A 9 -18.31 -7.20 11.51
C ILE A 9 -17.16 -6.95 10.53
N ILE A 10 -16.99 -7.81 9.52
CA ILE A 10 -15.95 -7.63 8.48
C ILE A 10 -16.21 -6.36 7.67
N ASP A 11 -17.44 -6.10 7.24
CA ASP A 11 -17.81 -4.92 6.45
C ASP A 11 -17.65 -3.63 7.28
N ALA A 12 -18.01 -3.67 8.55
CA ALA A 12 -17.80 -2.56 9.48
C ALA A 12 -16.29 -2.28 9.68
N LEU A 13 -15.47 -3.32 9.83
CA LEU A 13 -14.01 -3.20 9.92
C LEU A 13 -13.39 -2.67 8.62
N VAL A 14 -13.89 -3.10 7.47
CA VAL A 14 -13.48 -2.62 6.14
C VAL A 14 -13.83 -1.14 5.96
N THR A 15 -15.02 -0.74 6.40
CA THR A 15 -15.50 0.65 6.34
C THR A 15 -14.70 1.54 7.31
N LEU A 16 -14.45 1.07 8.54
CA LEU A 16 -13.59 1.73 9.51
C LEU A 16 -12.17 1.88 8.98
N ARG A 17 -11.58 0.84 8.40
CA ARG A 17 -10.25 0.89 7.75
C ARG A 17 -10.16 1.97 6.69
N ASN A 18 -11.22 2.16 5.89
CA ASN A 18 -11.23 3.15 4.82
C ASN A 18 -11.48 4.59 5.33
N SER A 19 -11.95 4.76 6.56
CA SER A 19 -12.40 6.05 7.12
C SER A 19 -11.66 6.52 8.39
N ALA A 20 -10.91 5.64 9.07
CA ALA A 20 -10.27 5.96 10.33
C ALA A 20 -9.01 6.82 10.13
N ALA A 21 -9.12 8.07 10.56
CA ALA A 21 -8.00 8.94 10.89
C ALA A 21 -7.29 8.40 12.15
N ASP A 22 -5.98 8.20 12.02
CA ASP A 22 -4.91 8.25 13.01
C ASP A 22 -5.28 8.05 14.50
N GLU A 23 -5.43 6.81 14.96
CA GLU A 23 -4.94 6.41 16.31
C GLU A 23 -4.97 4.90 16.59
N GLN A 24 -5.69 4.11 15.80
CA GLN A 24 -5.71 2.65 15.94
C GLN A 24 -4.93 2.00 14.81
N ALA A 25 -3.61 2.16 14.85
CA ALA A 25 -2.69 1.36 14.05
C ALA A 25 -2.69 -0.09 14.55
N LEU A 26 -3.78 -0.83 14.29
CA LEU A 26 -3.66 -2.25 14.01
C LEU A 26 -2.60 -2.32 12.92
N LYS A 27 -1.45 -2.98 13.18
CA LYS A 27 -0.38 -3.15 12.17
C LYS A 27 -1.05 -3.38 10.83
N ALA A 28 -0.77 -2.54 9.83
CA ALA A 28 -1.48 -2.53 8.55
C ALA A 28 -1.77 -3.96 8.01
N SER A 29 -0.85 -4.91 8.27
CA SER A 29 -0.97 -6.34 7.97
C SER A 29 -2.17 -7.10 8.57
N ALA A 30 -2.84 -6.62 9.62
CA ALA A 30 -4.00 -7.30 10.23
C ALA A 30 -5.35 -6.82 9.67
N LEU A 31 -5.37 -5.71 8.91
CA LEU A 31 -6.57 -5.05 8.42
C LEU A 31 -6.88 -5.34 6.94
N TYR A 32 -5.91 -5.87 6.20
CA TYR A 32 -6.07 -6.19 4.78
C TYR A 32 -6.20 -7.70 4.57
N PRO A 33 -7.11 -8.14 3.67
CA PRO A 33 -7.24 -9.54 3.34
C PRO A 33 -5.94 -10.06 2.71
N LYS A 34 -5.61 -11.33 2.98
CA LYS A 34 -4.52 -12.01 2.28
C LYS A 34 -4.95 -12.34 0.85
N TRP A 35 -4.01 -12.28 -0.08
CA TRP A 35 -4.23 -12.65 -1.47
C TRP A 35 -4.65 -14.11 -1.58
N LYS A 36 -5.64 -14.38 -2.43
CA LYS A 36 -6.18 -15.71 -2.65
C LYS A 36 -6.61 -15.86 -4.10
N VAL A 37 -6.28 -17.00 -4.71
CA VAL A 37 -6.72 -17.41 -6.06
C VAL A 37 -8.25 -17.53 -6.14
N GLY A 38 -8.83 -17.15 -7.29
CA GLY A 38 -10.27 -17.19 -7.54
C GLY A 38 -11.06 -16.14 -6.78
N THR A 39 -10.41 -15.05 -6.37
CA THR A 39 -11.05 -13.90 -5.72
C THR A 39 -11.26 -12.80 -6.75
N ASP A 40 -12.46 -12.22 -6.77
CA ASP A 40 -12.76 -11.05 -7.58
C ASP A 40 -12.27 -9.79 -6.86
N TYR A 41 -11.15 -9.25 -7.32
CA TYR A 41 -10.57 -8.02 -6.81
C TYR A 41 -11.08 -6.82 -7.60
N GLN A 42 -11.41 -5.75 -6.87
CA GLN A 42 -11.80 -4.47 -7.46
C GLN A 42 -10.62 -3.49 -7.45
N LYS A 43 -10.59 -2.59 -8.42
CA LYS A 43 -9.61 -1.50 -8.51
C LYS A 43 -9.55 -0.71 -7.20
N ASP A 44 -8.33 -0.32 -6.84
CA ASP A 44 -7.97 0.41 -5.61
C ASP A 44 -8.15 -0.36 -4.30
N GLU A 45 -8.62 -1.61 -4.34
CA GLU A 45 -8.54 -2.51 -3.18
C GLU A 45 -7.09 -2.78 -2.77
N ARG A 46 -6.91 -3.17 -1.52
CA ARG A 46 -5.60 -3.49 -0.95
C ARG A 46 -5.57 -4.90 -0.39
N VAL A 47 -4.50 -5.61 -0.72
CA VAL A 47 -4.33 -7.04 -0.42
C VAL A 47 -2.92 -7.31 0.09
N LEU A 48 -2.78 -8.26 1.01
CA LEU A 48 -1.49 -8.71 1.51
C LEU A 48 -1.01 -9.96 0.79
N TYR A 49 0.23 -9.92 0.34
CA TYR A 49 0.93 -11.07 -0.20
C TYR A 49 2.36 -11.09 0.31
N ASN A 50 2.80 -12.21 0.88
CA ASN A 50 4.11 -12.34 1.53
C ASN A 50 4.43 -11.22 2.53
N ASN A 51 3.42 -10.79 3.30
CA ASN A 51 3.51 -9.70 4.29
C ASN A 51 3.79 -8.31 3.70
N ILE A 52 3.67 -8.16 2.38
CA ILE A 52 3.76 -6.89 1.64
C ILE A 52 2.35 -6.48 1.21
N LEU A 53 2.06 -5.19 1.31
CA LEU A 53 0.78 -4.61 0.91
C LEU A 53 0.82 -4.22 -0.57
N TYR A 54 -0.19 -4.64 -1.32
CA TYR A 54 -0.37 -4.31 -2.73
C TYR A 54 -1.71 -3.62 -2.94
N LYS A 55 -1.76 -2.70 -3.89
CA LYS A 55 -2.97 -2.08 -4.41
C LYS A 55 -3.36 -2.74 -5.73
N VAL A 56 -4.64 -3.04 -5.90
CA VAL A 56 -5.21 -3.55 -7.15
C VAL A 56 -5.31 -2.40 -8.14
N LEU A 57 -4.81 -2.59 -9.36
CA LEU A 57 -4.78 -1.59 -10.42
C LEU A 57 -6.00 -1.65 -11.34
N THR A 58 -6.51 -2.86 -11.58
CA THR A 58 -7.62 -3.15 -12.49
C THR A 58 -8.52 -4.22 -11.90
N ASP A 59 -9.81 -4.19 -12.22
CA ASP A 59 -10.78 -5.21 -11.80
C ASP A 59 -10.42 -6.55 -12.46
N HIS A 60 -10.30 -7.61 -11.66
CA HIS A 60 -9.98 -8.94 -12.18
C HIS A 60 -10.31 -10.06 -11.20
N THR A 61 -10.47 -11.27 -11.72
CA THR A 61 -10.46 -12.49 -10.91
C THR A 61 -9.02 -13.03 -10.84
N SER A 62 -8.51 -13.25 -9.64
CA SER A 62 -7.13 -13.72 -9.43
C SER A 62 -6.90 -15.15 -9.93
N GLN A 63 -5.72 -15.39 -10.52
CA GLN A 63 -5.27 -16.70 -11.00
C GLN A 63 -4.00 -17.12 -10.27
N ALA A 64 -3.67 -18.42 -10.29
CA ALA A 64 -2.51 -18.97 -9.56
C ALA A 64 -1.19 -18.28 -9.96
N ASP A 65 -1.02 -17.99 -11.26
CA ASP A 65 0.19 -17.35 -11.80
C ASP A 65 0.11 -15.81 -11.77
N TRP A 66 -0.97 -15.23 -11.26
CA TRP A 66 -1.18 -13.79 -11.12
C TRP A 66 -0.95 -13.36 -9.66
N THR A 67 0.21 -13.71 -9.11
CA THR A 67 0.58 -13.27 -7.77
C THR A 67 0.91 -11.76 -7.79
N PRO A 68 0.68 -11.02 -6.69
CA PRO A 68 0.90 -9.58 -6.66
C PRO A 68 2.32 -9.11 -6.98
N ASP A 69 3.33 -9.96 -6.77
CA ASP A 69 4.72 -9.71 -7.13
C ASP A 69 5.08 -10.11 -8.58
N ALA A 70 4.25 -10.93 -9.25
CA ALA A 70 4.48 -11.40 -10.61
C ALA A 70 3.56 -10.75 -11.67
N ALA A 71 2.52 -10.02 -11.24
CA ALA A 71 1.54 -9.39 -12.13
C ALA A 71 1.49 -7.85 -11.96
N PRO A 72 2.52 -7.11 -12.42
CA PRO A 72 2.64 -5.66 -12.22
C PRO A 72 1.59 -4.82 -12.95
N SER A 73 0.88 -5.40 -13.93
CA SER A 73 -0.27 -4.77 -14.59
C SER A 73 -1.56 -4.85 -13.76
N LEU A 74 -1.63 -5.78 -12.81
CA LEU A 74 -2.80 -6.03 -11.96
C LEU A 74 -2.60 -5.50 -10.54
N PHE A 75 -1.36 -5.48 -10.05
CA PHE A 75 -1.02 -5.10 -8.69
C PHE A 75 0.15 -4.11 -8.66
N ALA A 76 0.10 -3.20 -7.71
CA ALA A 76 1.17 -2.24 -7.44
C ALA A 76 1.55 -2.29 -5.96
N LYS A 77 2.84 -2.43 -5.66
CA LYS A 77 3.33 -2.46 -4.29
C LYS A 77 3.10 -1.12 -3.61
N VAL A 78 2.58 -1.15 -2.38
CA VAL A 78 2.41 0.06 -1.55
C VAL A 78 3.72 0.35 -0.82
N LEU A 79 4.46 1.35 -1.28
CA LEU A 79 5.78 1.69 -0.76
C LEU A 79 5.75 2.34 0.63
N ILE A 80 4.67 3.05 0.97
CA ILE A 80 4.42 3.60 2.30
C ILE A 80 3.16 2.92 2.90
N PRO A 81 3.29 1.71 3.48
CA PRO A 81 2.14 0.97 4.00
C PRO A 81 1.61 1.53 5.33
N ASP A 82 2.46 2.23 6.09
CA ASP A 82 2.13 2.92 7.33
C ASP A 82 2.67 4.34 7.26
N LYS A 83 1.79 5.34 7.41
CA LYS A 83 2.19 6.76 7.36
C LYS A 83 3.04 7.19 8.55
N ASN A 84 3.03 6.41 9.63
CA ASN A 84 3.82 6.68 10.85
C ASN A 84 5.23 6.07 10.78
N VAL A 85 5.51 5.28 9.75
CA VAL A 85 6.82 4.66 9.54
C VAL A 85 7.47 5.31 8.32
N ILE A 86 8.75 5.64 8.44
CA ILE A 86 9.59 6.12 7.33
C ILE A 86 10.39 4.91 6.82
N PRO A 87 9.99 4.29 5.69
CA PRO A 87 10.74 3.17 5.13
C PRO A 87 11.97 3.63 4.37
N GLU A 88 12.90 2.71 4.09
CA GLU A 88 13.96 2.94 3.11
C GLU A 88 13.35 3.16 1.72
N TRP A 89 13.95 4.06 0.94
CA TRP A 89 13.56 4.32 -0.42
C TRP A 89 13.74 3.06 -1.28
N GLU A 90 12.77 2.83 -2.14
CA GLU A 90 12.78 1.77 -3.15
C GLU A 90 12.37 2.42 -4.47
N GLN A 91 13.07 2.09 -5.55
CA GLN A 91 12.72 2.59 -6.89
C GLN A 91 11.27 2.23 -7.23
N PRO A 92 10.36 3.21 -7.40
CA PRO A 92 9.00 2.93 -7.81
C PRO A 92 8.92 2.63 -9.31
N GLU A 93 7.85 1.95 -9.68
CA GLU A 93 7.34 1.84 -11.04
C GLU A 93 6.41 3.02 -11.35
N SER A 94 5.97 3.14 -12.59
CA SER A 94 4.99 4.16 -12.99
C SER A 94 3.62 4.00 -12.30
N THR A 95 3.34 2.83 -11.70
CA THR A 95 2.06 2.48 -11.08
C THR A 95 2.03 2.68 -9.56
N ASN A 96 3.17 2.88 -8.91
CA ASN A 96 3.28 3.14 -7.47
C ASN A 96 4.24 4.28 -7.11
N PRO A 97 4.17 5.44 -7.78
CA PRO A 97 5.04 6.56 -7.44
C PRO A 97 4.75 7.08 -6.03
N TYR A 98 5.75 7.71 -5.41
CA TYR A 98 5.57 8.40 -4.14
C TYR A 98 4.69 9.65 -4.33
N SER A 99 3.79 9.90 -3.38
CA SER A 99 2.98 11.12 -3.34
C SER A 99 3.71 12.26 -2.64
N LYS A 100 3.26 13.50 -2.86
CA LYS A 100 3.79 14.66 -2.14
C LYS A 100 3.64 14.44 -0.63
N GLY A 101 4.70 14.77 0.11
CA GLY A 101 4.76 14.61 1.57
C GLY A 101 5.12 13.21 2.05
N ASN A 102 5.18 12.19 1.17
CA ASN A 102 5.76 10.89 1.55
C ASN A 102 7.20 11.06 2.00
N LYS A 103 7.59 10.30 3.03
CA LYS A 103 8.93 10.34 3.60
C LYS A 103 9.60 8.99 3.42
N VAL A 104 10.89 9.00 3.13
CA VAL A 104 11.75 7.81 3.03
C VAL A 104 13.11 8.09 3.62
N THR A 105 13.83 7.05 4.04
CA THR A 105 15.27 7.11 4.29
C THR A 105 16.03 6.70 3.03
N HIS A 106 17.14 7.37 2.74
CA HIS A 106 18.04 7.00 1.65
C HIS A 106 19.44 7.54 1.93
N ASN A 107 20.47 6.69 1.79
CA ASN A 107 21.87 7.04 2.05
C ASN A 107 22.11 7.68 3.44
N GLY A 108 21.43 7.15 4.48
CA GLY A 108 21.57 7.60 5.85
C GLY A 108 20.90 8.94 6.17
N LYS A 109 20.07 9.46 5.25
CA LYS A 109 19.33 10.72 5.40
C LYS A 109 17.83 10.49 5.24
N THR A 110 17.03 11.40 5.79
CA THR A 110 15.58 11.41 5.62
C THR A 110 15.17 12.40 4.54
N TRP A 111 14.29 11.98 3.64
CA TRP A 111 13.82 12.77 2.52
C TRP A 111 12.31 12.84 2.49
N ARG A 112 11.77 13.99 2.08
CA ARG A 112 10.34 14.18 1.82
C ARG A 112 10.11 14.51 0.36
N SER A 113 9.19 13.79 -0.27
CA SER A 113 8.78 14.09 -1.64
C SER A 113 8.07 15.44 -1.68
N THR A 114 8.45 16.31 -2.61
CA THR A 114 7.87 17.64 -2.80
C THR A 114 6.83 17.69 -3.92
N ILE A 115 6.69 16.59 -4.69
CA ILE A 115 5.78 16.45 -5.83
C ILE A 115 4.93 15.19 -5.70
N ASP A 116 3.77 15.18 -6.35
CA ASP A 116 2.98 13.98 -6.57
C ASP A 116 3.52 13.21 -7.77
N GLY A 117 3.45 11.88 -7.72
CA GLY A 117 3.96 11.06 -8.82
C GLY A 117 5.49 10.97 -8.86
N ASN A 118 6.17 11.09 -7.71
CA ASN A 118 7.62 11.09 -7.65
C ASN A 118 8.20 9.67 -7.88
N VAL A 119 8.91 9.52 -8.99
CA VAL A 119 9.61 8.30 -9.38
C VAL A 119 11.14 8.41 -9.32
N TRP A 120 11.65 9.56 -8.91
CA TRP A 120 13.08 9.85 -8.92
C TRP A 120 13.73 9.45 -7.60
N GLU A 121 15.03 9.15 -7.65
CA GLU A 121 15.84 8.87 -6.47
C GLU A 121 15.99 10.12 -5.57
N PRO A 122 15.98 9.98 -4.23
CA PRO A 122 16.25 11.08 -3.32
C PRO A 122 17.59 11.75 -3.57
N GLY A 123 17.60 13.08 -3.58
CA GLY A 123 18.76 13.90 -3.94
C GLY A 123 18.88 14.24 -5.44
N VAL A 124 18.05 13.65 -6.32
CA VAL A 124 18.03 13.99 -7.75
C VAL A 124 16.99 15.07 -8.07
N TYR A 125 15.71 14.76 -7.88
CA TYR A 125 14.61 15.68 -8.22
C TYR A 125 13.37 15.38 -7.37
N GLY A 126 12.60 16.41 -7.02
CA GLY A 126 11.32 16.24 -6.33
C GLY A 126 11.45 15.81 -4.87
N TRP A 127 12.63 15.98 -4.26
CA TRP A 127 12.88 15.64 -2.85
C TRP A 127 13.47 16.82 -2.09
N GLU A 128 13.15 16.88 -0.81
CA GLU A 128 13.75 17.78 0.17
C GLU A 128 14.34 16.94 1.30
N GLU A 129 15.62 17.15 1.60
CA GLU A 129 16.26 16.55 2.77
C GLU A 129 15.66 17.17 4.04
N ILE A 130 15.24 16.34 4.99
CA ILE A 130 14.76 16.78 6.29
C ILE A 130 15.79 16.40 7.34
N THR A 131 16.31 17.40 8.03
CA THR A 131 17.06 17.24 9.27
C THR A 131 16.08 17.38 10.43
N GLU A 132 15.99 16.37 11.29
CA GLU A 132 15.33 16.51 12.60
C GLU A 132 16.10 17.48 13.51
#